data_AF-A0A535GPV2-F1
#
_entry.id   AF-A0A535GPV2-F1
#
_cell.length_a   1.000
_cell.length_b   1.000
_cell.length_c   1.000
_cell.angle_alpha   90.00
_cell.angle_beta   90.00
_cell.angle_gamma   90.00
#
_symmetry.space_group_name_H-M   'P 1'
#
loop_
_entity.id
_entity.type
_entity.pdbx_description
1 polymer ?
#
loop_
_entity_poly.entity_id
_entity_poly.type
_entity_poly.pdbx_seq_one_letter_code
_entity_poly.pdbx_strand_id
1 'polypeptide(L)'
;MFHLGMWRERLRMGLAELADGRPITPPPPIEQQDEINDAELANGIGTPLSDAAGRSDHLLSEIIELYTKVGEQPFRWYRATTTTEAVLGNSYTHPRSHMSAYLRENGEADRATRIYEDAVAELRSLPAPAVPMGAMLYNLACSRALDERRDEALALLEETLALRPDLKPSIAADEDFATLRDDPKFQEMVKP
;
A
#
# COMPACT_ATOMS: atom_id res chain seq x y z
N MET A 1 -5.05 -12.72 -5.95
CA MET A 1 -3.78 -13.40 -5.59
C MET A 1 -2.73 -13.32 -6.71
N PHE A 2 -3.09 -13.58 -7.96
CA PHE A 2 -2.15 -13.46 -9.09
C PHE A 2 -1.46 -12.08 -9.16
N HIS A 3 -2.25 -11.00 -9.13
CA HIS A 3 -1.77 -9.60 -9.02
C HIS A 3 -0.70 -9.40 -7.94
N LEU A 4 -0.97 -9.87 -6.71
CA LEU A 4 -0.04 -9.74 -5.60
C LEU A 4 1.28 -10.49 -5.85
N GLY A 5 1.20 -11.71 -6.39
CA GLY A 5 2.38 -12.48 -6.78
C GLY A 5 3.23 -11.75 -7.82
N MET A 6 2.61 -11.13 -8.82
CA MET A 6 3.32 -10.39 -9.87
C MET A 6 4.07 -9.17 -9.33
N TRP A 7 3.48 -8.44 -8.38
CA TRP A 7 4.14 -7.30 -7.74
C TRP A 7 5.22 -7.73 -6.74
N ARG A 8 5.04 -8.87 -6.07
CA ARG A 8 6.08 -9.48 -5.22
C ARG A 8 7.28 -9.92 -6.04
N GLU A 9 7.06 -10.59 -7.18
CA GLU A 9 8.13 -11.02 -8.10
C GLU A 9 9.02 -9.84 -8.51
N ARG A 10 8.42 -8.71 -8.92
CA ARG A 10 9.17 -7.52 -9.33
C ARG A 10 10.04 -6.96 -8.19
N LEU A 11 9.48 -6.82 -6.99
CA LEU A 11 10.27 -6.37 -5.83
C LEU A 11 11.38 -7.38 -5.49
N ARG A 12 11.06 -8.67 -5.51
CA ARG A 12 12.01 -9.76 -5.25
C ARG A 12 13.20 -9.69 -6.21
N MET A 13 12.96 -9.46 -7.50
CA MET A 13 14.02 -9.27 -8.50
C MET A 13 14.92 -8.08 -8.14
N GLY A 14 14.34 -6.93 -7.79
CA GLY A 14 15.11 -5.75 -7.38
C GLY A 14 15.94 -5.99 -6.11
N LEU A 15 15.40 -6.72 -5.13
CA LEU A 15 16.13 -7.11 -3.92
C LEU A 15 17.25 -8.11 -4.22
N ALA A 16 17.04 -9.04 -5.16
CA ALA A 16 18.07 -9.98 -5.60
C ALA A 16 19.21 -9.26 -6.32
N GLU A 17 18.90 -8.31 -7.21
CA GLU A 17 19.90 -7.46 -7.86
C GLU A 17 20.72 -6.66 -6.83
N LEU A 18 20.05 -6.06 -5.85
CA LEU A 18 20.71 -5.39 -4.73
C LEU A 18 21.62 -6.35 -3.95
N ALA A 19 21.14 -7.54 -3.63
CA ALA A 19 21.90 -8.57 -2.89
C ALA A 19 23.14 -9.08 -3.65
N ASP A 20 23.11 -9.01 -4.97
CA ASP A 20 24.23 -9.38 -5.87
C ASP A 20 25.16 -8.19 -6.17
N GLY A 21 24.84 -6.98 -5.70
CA GLY A 21 25.57 -5.76 -6.05
C GLY A 21 25.41 -5.35 -7.52
N ARG A 22 24.34 -5.80 -8.18
CA ARG A 22 24.01 -5.45 -9.56
C ARG A 22 23.16 -4.17 -9.61
N PRO A 23 23.17 -3.44 -10.73
CA PRO A 23 22.21 -2.36 -10.96
C PRO A 23 20.78 -2.86 -10.80
N ILE A 24 19.97 -2.14 -10.02
CA ILE A 24 18.57 -2.45 -9.78
C ILE A 24 17.75 -2.04 -10.99
N THR A 25 16.97 -2.98 -11.52
CA THR A 25 15.94 -2.72 -12.52
C THR A 25 14.80 -1.93 -11.85
N PRO A 26 14.51 -0.70 -12.29
CA PRO A 26 13.47 0.11 -11.68
C PRO A 26 12.09 -0.54 -11.90
N PRO A 27 11.14 -0.33 -10.98
CA PRO A 27 9.79 -0.79 -11.21
C PRO A 27 9.16 -0.03 -12.39
N PRO A 28 8.14 -0.60 -13.05
CA PRO A 28 7.46 0.09 -14.14
C PRO A 28 6.89 1.44 -13.69
N PRO A 29 6.87 2.47 -14.57
CA PRO A 29 6.28 3.78 -14.27
C PRO A 29 4.83 3.66 -13.79
N ILE A 30 4.41 4.60 -12.94
CA ILE A 30 3.05 4.58 -12.35
C ILE A 30 1.99 4.67 -13.46
N GLU A 31 2.26 5.45 -14.50
CA GLU A 31 1.37 5.66 -15.64
C GLU A 31 1.14 4.40 -16.48
N GLN A 32 2.00 3.39 -16.34
CA GLN A 32 1.91 2.11 -17.05
C GLN A 32 1.33 0.99 -16.17
N GLN A 33 1.07 1.25 -14.88
CA GLN A 33 0.64 0.20 -13.95
C GLN A 33 -0.68 -0.42 -14.37
N ASP A 34 -1.64 0.37 -14.84
CA ASP A 34 -2.95 -0.13 -15.25
C ASP A 34 -2.85 -1.07 -16.45
N GLU A 35 -2.14 -0.64 -17.50
CA GLU A 35 -1.88 -1.47 -18.70
C GLU A 35 -1.16 -2.78 -18.34
N ILE A 36 -0.18 -2.71 -17.43
CA ILE A 36 0.54 -3.90 -16.95
C ILE A 36 -0.38 -4.81 -16.15
N ASN A 37 -1.18 -4.27 -15.23
CA ASN A 37 -2.11 -5.05 -14.42
C ASN A 37 -3.13 -5.77 -15.32
N ASP A 38 -3.66 -5.09 -16.34
CA ASP A 38 -4.61 -5.66 -17.29
C ASP A 38 -4.00 -6.77 -18.15
N ALA A 39 -2.80 -6.54 -18.69
CA ALA A 39 -2.08 -7.54 -19.48
C ALA A 39 -1.76 -8.79 -18.65
N GLU A 40 -1.39 -8.61 -17.38
CA GLU A 40 -1.06 -9.70 -16.48
C GLU A 40 -2.29 -10.45 -15.99
N LEU A 41 -3.44 -9.79 -15.84
CA LEU A 41 -4.69 -10.46 -15.53
C LEU A 41 -5.03 -11.52 -16.59
N ALA A 42 -4.80 -11.22 -17.88
CA ALA A 42 -4.98 -12.18 -18.96
C ALA A 42 -4.07 -13.41 -18.82
N ASN A 43 -2.81 -13.22 -18.38
CA ASN A 43 -1.87 -14.31 -18.14
C ASN A 43 -2.27 -15.18 -16.94
N GLY A 44 -3.04 -14.63 -16.00
CA GLY A 44 -3.56 -15.35 -14.84
C GLY A 44 -4.80 -16.20 -15.10
N ILE A 45 -5.47 -16.02 -16.25
CA ILE A 45 -6.72 -16.73 -16.57
C ILE A 45 -6.49 -18.25 -16.56
N GLY A 46 -7.32 -18.97 -15.80
CA GLY A 46 -7.23 -20.43 -15.67
C GLY A 46 -6.27 -20.92 -14.58
N THR A 47 -5.52 -20.02 -13.92
CA THR A 47 -4.71 -20.40 -12.75
C THR A 47 -5.64 -20.63 -11.55
N PRO A 48 -5.61 -21.81 -10.90
CA PRO A 48 -6.36 -22.05 -9.67
C PRO A 48 -5.99 -21.03 -8.59
N LEU A 49 -6.97 -20.59 -7.80
CA LEU A 49 -6.72 -19.62 -6.73
C LEU A 49 -5.70 -20.14 -5.70
N SER A 50 -5.74 -21.45 -5.40
CA SER A 50 -4.75 -22.13 -4.55
C SER A 50 -3.33 -21.97 -5.06
N ASP A 51 -3.14 -22.06 -6.37
CA ASP A 51 -1.83 -22.05 -7.00
C ASP A 51 -1.29 -20.62 -7.05
N ALA A 52 -2.16 -19.65 -7.38
CA ALA A 52 -1.83 -18.24 -7.31
C ALA A 52 -1.50 -17.80 -5.87
N ALA A 53 -2.22 -18.32 -4.87
CA ALA A 53 -1.92 -18.07 -3.46
C ALA A 53 -0.57 -18.70 -3.06
N GLY A 54 -0.35 -19.98 -3.38
CA GLY A 54 0.90 -20.68 -3.09
C GLY A 54 2.12 -20.01 -3.71
N ARG A 55 2.02 -19.52 -4.95
CA ARG A 55 3.09 -18.72 -5.58
C ARG A 55 3.33 -17.41 -4.82
N SER A 56 2.26 -16.69 -4.49
CA SER A 56 2.37 -15.41 -3.76
C SER A 56 3.05 -15.59 -2.41
N ASP A 57 2.75 -16.67 -1.69
CA ASP A 57 3.33 -17.00 -0.39
C ASP A 57 4.79 -17.41 -0.51
N HIS A 58 5.13 -18.23 -1.51
CA HIS A 58 6.51 -18.57 -1.81
C HIS A 58 7.38 -17.33 -2.07
N LEU A 59 6.88 -16.39 -2.89
CA LEU A 59 7.57 -15.13 -3.18
C LEU A 59 7.73 -14.25 -1.94
N LEU A 60 6.76 -14.25 -1.02
CA LEU A 60 6.89 -13.55 0.25
C LEU A 60 8.03 -14.15 1.09
N SER A 61 8.15 -15.47 1.15
CA SER A 61 9.27 -16.13 1.84
C SER A 61 10.61 -15.73 1.24
N GLU A 62 10.74 -15.72 -0.10
CA GLU A 62 11.97 -15.28 -0.75
C GLU A 62 12.31 -13.80 -0.48
N ILE A 63 11.30 -12.92 -0.46
CA ILE A 63 11.49 -11.51 -0.09
C ILE A 63 12.00 -11.38 1.35
N ILE A 64 11.46 -12.16 2.30
CA ILE A 64 11.91 -12.15 3.70
C ILE A 64 13.36 -12.63 3.82
N GLU A 65 13.73 -13.70 3.11
CA GLU A 65 15.11 -14.19 3.07
C GLU A 65 16.07 -13.16 2.46
N LEU A 66 15.70 -12.56 1.33
CA LEU A 66 16.50 -11.51 0.69
C LEU A 66 16.64 -10.29 1.61
N TYR A 67 15.56 -9.83 2.23
CA TYR A 67 15.58 -8.72 3.19
C TYR A 67 16.47 -9.04 4.38
N THR A 68 16.44 -10.27 4.90
CA THR A 68 17.34 -10.71 5.99
C THR A 68 18.81 -10.66 5.58
N LYS A 69 19.12 -10.96 4.31
CA LYS A 69 20.48 -10.88 3.75
C LYS A 69 20.93 -9.43 3.54
N VAL A 70 20.08 -8.57 2.98
CA VAL A 70 20.47 -7.19 2.59
C VAL A 70 20.33 -6.20 3.73
N GLY A 71 19.42 -6.41 4.67
CA GLY A 71 19.10 -5.50 5.77
C GLY A 71 18.48 -4.18 5.32
N GLU A 72 18.31 -3.27 6.29
CA GLU A 72 17.84 -1.91 6.04
C GLU A 72 18.93 -1.07 5.36
N GLN A 73 18.64 -0.55 4.17
CA GLN A 73 19.56 0.29 3.40
C GLN A 73 18.84 1.13 2.34
N PRO A 74 19.52 2.14 1.73
CA PRO A 74 18.94 2.93 0.66
C PRO A 74 18.48 2.06 -0.52
N PHE A 75 17.22 2.21 -0.91
CA PHE A 75 16.61 1.47 -2.00
C PHE A 75 15.41 2.25 -2.53
N ARG A 76 15.51 2.76 -3.76
CA ARG A 76 14.44 3.54 -4.37
C ARG A 76 13.45 2.62 -5.07
N TRP A 77 12.22 2.57 -4.58
CA TRP A 77 11.14 1.79 -5.16
C TRP A 77 9.83 2.58 -5.05
N TYR A 78 9.43 3.23 -6.14
CA TYR A 78 8.36 4.24 -6.11
C TYR A 78 8.63 5.34 -5.08
N ARG A 79 7.72 5.48 -4.10
CA ARG A 79 7.84 6.43 -2.99
C ARG A 79 8.72 5.92 -1.84
N ALA A 80 9.08 4.63 -1.83
CA ALA A 80 10.00 4.08 -0.85
C ALA A 80 11.44 4.52 -1.16
N THR A 81 12.15 4.85 -0.10
CA THR A 81 13.55 5.27 -0.13
C THR A 81 14.49 4.27 0.55
N THR A 82 13.93 3.29 1.26
CA THR A 82 14.67 2.20 1.91
C THR A 82 14.08 0.82 1.60
N THR A 83 14.86 -0.22 1.87
CA THR A 83 14.42 -1.62 1.70
C THR A 83 13.24 -1.94 2.62
N THR A 84 13.22 -1.46 3.88
CA THR A 84 12.08 -1.65 4.79
C THR A 84 10.81 -1.01 4.24
N GLU A 85 10.88 0.22 3.75
CA GLU A 85 9.72 0.90 3.17
C GLU A 85 9.18 0.16 1.95
N ALA A 86 10.07 -0.33 1.07
CA ALA A 86 9.69 -1.06 -0.12
C ALA A 86 9.05 -2.41 0.21
N VAL A 87 9.62 -3.17 1.14
CA VAL A 87 9.11 -4.48 1.58
C VAL A 87 7.75 -4.33 2.26
N LEU A 88 7.62 -3.42 3.23
CA LEU A 88 6.34 -3.18 3.90
C LEU A 88 5.29 -2.61 2.94
N GLY A 89 5.67 -1.70 2.05
CA GLY A 89 4.77 -1.16 1.03
C GLY A 89 4.22 -2.23 0.09
N ASN A 90 5.08 -3.08 -0.44
CA ASN A 90 4.71 -4.11 -1.41
C ASN A 90 3.98 -5.31 -0.79
N SER A 91 4.40 -5.75 0.40
CA SER A 91 4.00 -7.04 0.96
C SER A 91 3.19 -6.97 2.26
N TYR A 92 3.09 -5.79 2.90
CA TYR A 92 2.25 -5.58 4.08
C TYR A 92 1.06 -4.67 3.79
N THR A 93 1.27 -3.47 3.23
CA THR A 93 0.18 -2.50 3.00
C THR A 93 -0.63 -2.80 1.75
N HIS A 94 0.02 -3.12 0.63
CA HIS A 94 -0.66 -3.39 -0.64
C HIS A 94 -1.63 -4.59 -0.61
N PRO A 95 -1.30 -5.77 -0.03
CA PRO A 95 -2.28 -6.84 0.10
C PRO A 95 -3.50 -6.45 0.95
N ARG A 96 -3.29 -5.67 2.03
CA ARG A 96 -4.35 -5.22 2.91
C ARG A 96 -5.33 -4.28 2.23
N SER A 97 -4.87 -3.42 1.31
CA SER A 97 -5.78 -2.55 0.55
C SER A 97 -6.72 -3.35 -0.34
N HIS A 98 -6.21 -4.40 -1.02
CA HIS A 98 -7.04 -5.31 -1.82
C HIS A 98 -8.01 -6.13 -0.97
N MET A 99 -7.57 -6.60 0.20
CA MET A 99 -8.45 -7.32 1.13
C MET A 99 -9.58 -6.42 1.63
N SER A 100 -9.29 -5.17 1.96
CA SER A 100 -10.30 -4.19 2.37
C SER A 100 -11.28 -3.88 1.24
N ALA A 101 -10.79 -3.63 0.02
CA ALA A 101 -11.62 -3.38 -1.15
C ALA A 101 -12.58 -4.54 -1.40
N TYR A 102 -12.07 -5.77 -1.43
CA TYR A 102 -12.87 -6.98 -1.58
C TYR A 102 -13.97 -7.10 -0.52
N LEU A 103 -13.63 -6.90 0.76
CA LEU A 103 -14.61 -6.97 1.85
C LEU A 103 -15.71 -5.91 1.69
N ARG A 104 -15.34 -4.68 1.31
CA ARG A 104 -16.29 -3.58 1.13
C ARG A 104 -17.21 -3.82 -0.07
N GLU A 105 -16.69 -4.30 -1.19
CA GLU A 105 -17.48 -4.69 -2.38
C GLU A 105 -18.50 -5.79 -2.08
N ASN A 106 -18.22 -6.64 -1.08
CA ASN A 106 -19.12 -7.71 -0.63
C ASN A 106 -20.03 -7.28 0.54
N GLY A 107 -20.13 -5.98 0.82
CA GLY A 107 -21.01 -5.44 1.87
C GLY A 107 -20.49 -5.61 3.29
N GLU A 108 -19.23 -6.02 3.47
CA GLU A 108 -18.61 -6.28 4.77
C GLU A 108 -17.79 -5.07 5.26
N ALA A 109 -18.38 -3.87 5.24
CA ALA A 109 -17.72 -2.60 5.54
C ALA A 109 -16.98 -2.62 6.90
N ASP A 110 -17.60 -3.15 7.97
CA ASP A 110 -16.97 -3.25 9.29
C ASP A 110 -15.70 -4.15 9.28
N ARG A 111 -15.69 -5.19 8.46
CA ARG A 111 -14.51 -6.06 8.31
C ARG A 111 -13.44 -5.37 7.46
N ALA A 112 -13.83 -4.68 6.40
CA ALA A 112 -12.93 -3.90 5.57
C ALA A 112 -12.18 -2.85 6.41
N THR A 113 -12.92 -2.07 7.19
CA THR A 113 -12.36 -1.02 8.05
C THR A 113 -11.43 -1.58 9.13
N ARG A 114 -11.77 -2.73 9.74
CA ARG A 114 -10.91 -3.41 10.72
C ARG A 114 -9.52 -3.79 10.18
N ILE A 115 -9.39 -4.11 8.89
CA ILE A 115 -8.09 -4.39 8.27
C ILE A 115 -7.13 -3.20 8.45
N TYR A 116 -7.61 -1.96 8.29
CA TYR A 116 -6.79 -0.78 8.46
C TYR A 116 -6.61 -0.39 9.92
N GLU A 117 -7.62 -0.57 10.77
CA GLU A 117 -7.50 -0.35 12.22
C GLU A 117 -6.40 -1.23 12.83
N ASP A 118 -6.44 -2.54 12.54
CA ASP A 118 -5.45 -3.50 13.00
C ASP A 118 -4.06 -3.16 12.46
N ALA A 119 -3.97 -2.78 11.18
CA ALA A 119 -2.69 -2.42 10.56
C ALA A 119 -2.07 -1.15 11.17
N VAL A 120 -2.87 -0.13 11.47
CA VAL A 120 -2.41 1.09 12.16
C VAL A 120 -1.98 0.75 13.59
N ALA A 121 -2.75 -0.06 14.32
CA ALA A 121 -2.41 -0.48 15.67
C ALA A 121 -1.08 -1.26 15.71
N GLU A 122 -0.89 -2.21 14.79
CA GLU A 122 0.35 -2.98 14.64
C GLU A 122 1.53 -2.05 14.31
N LEU A 123 1.40 -1.18 13.30
CA LEU A 123 2.48 -0.26 12.93
C LEU A 123 2.81 0.75 14.04
N ARG A 124 1.84 1.16 14.87
CA ARG A 124 2.08 2.05 16.03
C ARG A 124 2.85 1.35 17.14
N SER A 125 2.74 0.03 17.24
CA SER A 125 3.49 -0.78 18.21
C SER A 125 4.95 -1.02 17.80
N LEU A 126 5.31 -0.64 16.57
CA LEU A 126 6.62 -0.84 15.97
C LEU A 126 7.26 0.52 15.62
N PRO A 127 8.59 0.59 15.44
CA PRO A 127 9.24 1.76 14.84
C PRO A 127 9.01 1.79 13.32
N ALA A 128 7.74 1.85 12.90
CA ALA A 128 7.36 1.78 11.49
C ALA A 128 7.82 3.03 10.72
N PRO A 129 8.37 2.87 9.50
CA PRO A 129 8.72 4.01 8.65
C PRO A 129 7.48 4.82 8.25
N ALA A 130 7.70 6.09 7.89
CA ALA A 130 6.63 7.03 7.54
C ALA A 130 5.80 6.58 6.33
N VAL A 131 6.42 5.93 5.34
CA VAL A 131 5.73 5.47 4.12
C VAL A 131 4.63 4.45 4.40
N PRO A 132 4.89 3.28 5.03
CA PRO A 132 3.85 2.29 5.34
C PRO A 132 2.83 2.79 6.38
N MET A 133 3.26 3.54 7.40
CA MET A 133 2.34 4.11 8.39
C MET A 133 1.37 5.11 7.75
N GLY A 134 1.89 6.08 6.99
CA GLY A 134 1.08 7.07 6.29
C GLY A 134 0.11 6.43 5.30
N ALA A 135 0.49 5.34 4.63
CA ALA A 135 -0.42 4.61 3.75
C ALA A 135 -1.59 3.96 4.51
N MET A 136 -1.37 3.41 5.70
CA MET A 136 -2.46 2.80 6.48
C MET A 136 -3.36 3.84 7.16
N LEU A 137 -2.78 4.95 7.64
CA LEU A 137 -3.55 6.08 8.16
C LEU A 137 -4.43 6.71 7.07
N TYR A 138 -3.89 6.93 5.86
CA TYR A 138 -4.64 7.41 4.71
C TYR A 138 -5.84 6.52 4.39
N ASN A 139 -5.61 5.20 4.25
CA ASN A 139 -6.67 4.27 3.91
C ASN A 139 -7.72 4.11 5.02
N LEU A 140 -7.32 4.21 6.29
CA LEU A 140 -8.26 4.27 7.41
C LEU A 140 -9.08 5.57 7.35
N ALA A 141 -8.48 6.70 6.98
CA ALA A 141 -9.18 7.95 6.79
C ALA A 141 -10.23 7.85 5.68
N CYS A 142 -9.90 7.24 4.53
CA CYS A 142 -10.86 6.95 3.46
C CYS A 142 -12.05 6.15 4.00
N SER A 143 -11.77 5.07 4.75
CA SER A 143 -12.82 4.23 5.34
C SER A 143 -13.71 5.01 6.30
N ARG A 144 -13.14 5.89 7.13
CA ARG A 144 -13.90 6.76 8.04
C ARG A 144 -14.74 7.79 7.29
N ALA A 145 -14.24 8.36 6.20
CA ALA A 145 -15.00 9.30 5.38
C ALA A 145 -16.20 8.64 4.70
N LEU A 146 -16.00 7.44 4.14
CA LEU A 146 -17.06 6.62 3.53
C LEU A 146 -18.12 6.17 4.55
N ASP A 147 -17.72 5.95 5.80
CA ASP A 147 -18.62 5.57 6.90
C ASP A 147 -19.25 6.82 7.58
N GLU A 148 -19.17 8.01 6.97
CA GLU A 148 -19.67 9.30 7.47
C GLU A 148 -19.07 9.76 8.82
N ARG A 149 -17.94 9.18 9.25
CA ARG A 149 -17.21 9.50 10.48
C ARG A 149 -16.22 10.64 10.25
N ARG A 150 -16.75 11.80 9.89
CA ARG A 150 -16.01 13.00 9.47
C ARG A 150 -14.86 13.40 10.40
N ASP A 151 -15.12 13.56 11.70
CA ASP A 151 -14.10 14.04 12.64
C ASP A 151 -12.91 13.08 12.76
N GLU A 152 -13.17 11.77 12.68
CA GLU A 152 -12.13 10.75 12.71
C GLU A 152 -11.32 10.72 11.42
N ALA A 153 -11.97 10.85 10.27
CA ALA A 153 -11.28 10.95 8.99
C ALA A 153 -10.31 12.15 8.99
N LEU A 154 -10.74 13.32 9.48
CA LEU A 154 -9.90 14.52 9.55
C LEU A 154 -8.71 14.34 10.49
N ALA A 155 -8.90 13.74 11.67
CA ALA A 155 -7.80 13.47 12.59
C ALA A 155 -6.75 12.53 11.96
N LEU A 156 -7.20 11.50 11.25
CA LEU A 156 -6.31 10.58 10.55
C LEU A 156 -5.59 11.24 9.36
N LEU A 157 -6.24 12.16 8.65
CA LEU A 157 -5.60 12.94 7.58
C LEU A 157 -4.53 13.90 8.12
N GLU A 158 -4.75 14.50 9.28
CA GLU A 158 -3.74 15.32 9.96
C GLU A 158 -2.49 14.49 10.30
N GLU A 159 -2.68 13.31 10.89
CA GLU A 159 -1.57 12.37 11.16
C GLU A 159 -0.88 11.90 9.87
N THR A 160 -1.67 11.63 8.82
CA THR A 160 -1.15 11.22 7.52
C THR A 160 -0.25 12.30 6.93
N LEU A 161 -0.69 13.56 6.91
CA LEU A 161 0.06 14.68 6.34
C LEU A 161 1.28 15.08 7.17
N ALA A 162 1.26 14.84 8.49
CA ALA A 162 2.43 15.00 9.34
C ALA A 162 3.57 14.03 8.95
N LEU A 163 3.23 12.80 8.53
CA LEU A 163 4.19 11.80 8.08
C LEU A 163 4.52 11.90 6.58
N ARG A 164 3.53 12.24 5.77
CA ARG A 164 3.54 12.14 4.31
C ARG A 164 2.90 13.38 3.68
N PRO A 165 3.56 14.56 3.80
CA PRO A 165 3.05 15.80 3.22
C PRO A 165 2.94 15.72 1.68
N ASP A 166 3.68 14.82 1.04
CA ASP A 166 3.61 14.55 -0.39
C ASP A 166 2.27 13.97 -0.85
N LEU A 167 1.43 13.45 0.07
CA LEU A 167 0.10 12.95 -0.24
C LEU A 167 -0.96 14.04 -0.36
N LYS A 168 -0.66 15.29 -0.03
CA LYS A 168 -1.62 16.41 -0.07
C LYS A 168 -2.37 16.50 -1.41
N PRO A 169 -1.72 16.45 -2.60
CA PRO A 169 -2.44 16.51 -3.87
C PRO A 169 -3.37 15.30 -4.09
N SER A 170 -2.97 14.11 -3.63
CA SER A 170 -3.79 12.90 -3.71
C SER A 170 -5.01 13.01 -2.80
N ILE A 171 -4.84 13.46 -1.55
CA ILE A 171 -5.94 13.68 -0.59
C ILE A 171 -6.94 14.70 -1.15
N ALA A 172 -6.46 15.78 -1.79
CA ALA A 172 -7.33 16.80 -2.38
C ALA A 172 -8.24 16.26 -3.50
N ALA A 173 -7.73 15.29 -4.27
CA ALA A 173 -8.38 14.76 -5.46
C ALA A 173 -9.20 13.48 -5.20
N ASP A 174 -9.03 12.83 -4.04
CA ASP A 174 -9.70 11.56 -3.75
C ASP A 174 -11.22 11.76 -3.56
N GLU A 175 -12.01 10.89 -4.17
CA GLU A 175 -13.47 10.89 -4.10
C GLU A 175 -13.99 10.27 -2.80
N ASP A 176 -13.18 9.45 -2.11
CA ASP A 176 -13.54 8.94 -0.78
C ASP A 176 -13.71 10.08 0.24
N PHE A 177 -13.08 11.24 -0.02
CA PHE A 177 -13.20 12.45 0.78
C PHE A 177 -14.22 13.46 0.24
N ALA A 178 -15.06 13.09 -0.74
CA ALA A 178 -16.05 14.00 -1.32
C ALA A 178 -16.94 14.66 -0.25
N THR A 179 -17.33 13.92 0.79
CA THR A 179 -18.15 14.42 1.91
C THR A 179 -17.42 15.41 2.83
N LEU A 180 -16.09 15.51 2.73
CA LEU A 180 -15.24 16.40 3.52
C LEU A 180 -14.90 17.71 2.81
N ARG A 181 -15.17 17.84 1.49
CA ARG A 181 -14.71 18.97 0.66
C ARG A 181 -15.19 20.35 1.14
N ASP A 182 -16.34 20.40 1.80
CA ASP A 182 -16.92 21.62 2.37
C ASP A 182 -16.50 21.88 3.82
N ASP A 183 -15.74 20.98 4.45
CA ASP A 183 -15.20 21.21 5.79
C ASP A 183 -14.04 22.24 5.74
N PRO A 184 -14.11 23.35 6.49
CA PRO A 184 -13.02 24.33 6.56
C PRO A 184 -11.66 23.74 6.98
N LYS A 185 -11.63 22.74 7.87
CA LYS A 185 -10.42 22.02 8.28
C LYS A 185 -9.85 21.23 7.11
N PHE A 186 -10.68 20.51 6.37
CA PHE A 186 -10.23 19.75 5.19
C PHE A 186 -9.65 20.70 4.14
N GLN A 187 -10.36 21.80 3.85
CA GLN A 187 -9.88 22.83 2.93
C GLN A 187 -8.54 23.40 3.37
N GLU A 188 -8.34 23.68 4.66
CA GLU A 188 -7.04 24.12 5.18
C GLU A 188 -5.94 23.09 4.97
N MET A 189 -6.21 21.80 5.25
CA MET A 189 -5.24 20.71 5.09
C MET A 189 -4.75 20.56 3.65
N VAL A 190 -5.64 20.72 2.66
CA VAL A 190 -5.34 20.47 1.24
C VAL A 190 -4.95 21.72 0.45
N LYS A 191 -4.89 22.90 1.09
CA LYS A 191 -4.42 24.14 0.45
C LYS A 191 -3.02 23.95 -0.16
N PRO A 192 -2.78 24.42 -1.40
CA PRO A 192 -1.47 24.39 -2.06
C PRO A 192 -0.36 24.95 -1.18
#